data_AF-A0AAE1VD98-F1
#
_entry.id   AF-A0AAE1VD98-F1
#
_cell.length_a   1.000
_cell.length_b   1.000
_cell.length_c   1.000
_cell.angle_alpha   90.00
_cell.angle_beta   90.00
_cell.angle_gamma   90.00
#
_symmetry.space_group_name_H-M   'P 1'
#
loop_
_entity.id
_entity.type
_entity.pdbx_description
1 polymer ?
#
loop_
_entity_poly.entity_id
_entity_poly.type
_entity_poly.pdbx_seq_one_letter_code
_entity_poly.pdbx_strand_id
1 'polypeptide(L)'
;MLLPPLVVFGRTVSLFPLLFVLSVTAIKDGYEDWRRHRSDRNENNREALVHQSGKFQFKRWKKIWVGEVVKILANETMPCDMVLLGTSDPSGIAYIQTMNLDGESNLKTRYARQETTSLVCEGETISGVIRCEQTNRNIYEFTANMELNGHRFPLIQSNIILRGCQLMNTEWAVGVVVYAGQETKAMLNKDRISI
;
A
#
# COMPACT_ATOMS: atom_id res chain seq x y z
N MET A 1 -40.18 -61.47 6.47
CA MET A 1 -39.12 -60.98 5.57
C MET A 1 -38.30 -59.98 6.36
N LEU A 2 -37.21 -60.44 7.00
CA LEU A 2 -36.31 -59.57 7.78
C LEU A 2 -35.50 -58.71 6.80
N LEU A 3 -35.57 -57.39 6.94
CA LEU A 3 -34.55 -56.50 6.37
C LEU A 3 -33.21 -56.84 7.02
N PRO A 4 -32.13 -57.07 6.25
CA PRO A 4 -30.83 -57.37 6.86
C PRO A 4 -30.36 -56.16 7.66
N PRO A 5 -29.68 -56.36 8.80
CA PRO A 5 -29.02 -55.26 9.47
C PRO A 5 -27.92 -54.78 8.54
N LEU A 6 -28.10 -53.60 7.95
CA LEU A 6 -26.98 -52.87 7.40
C LEU A 6 -26.02 -52.69 8.57
N VAL A 7 -24.97 -53.50 8.63
CA VAL A 7 -23.81 -53.21 9.47
C VAL A 7 -23.21 -51.97 8.82
N VAL A 8 -23.79 -50.82 9.17
CA VAL A 8 -23.37 -49.50 8.74
C VAL A 8 -21.92 -49.41 9.17
N PHE A 9 -21.02 -49.44 8.19
CA PHE A 9 -19.58 -49.20 8.28
C PHE A 9 -19.12 -48.89 9.70
N GLY A 10 -18.43 -49.84 10.35
CA GLY A 10 -18.01 -49.71 11.74
C GLY A 10 -17.46 -48.32 12.05
N ARG A 11 -17.76 -47.79 13.24
CA ARG A 11 -17.45 -46.40 13.67
C ARG A 11 -16.04 -45.91 13.28
N THR A 12 -15.08 -46.82 13.15
CA THR A 12 -13.70 -46.57 12.70
C THR A 12 -13.57 -46.25 11.20
N VAL A 13 -14.37 -46.86 10.33
CA VAL A 13 -14.32 -46.66 8.87
C VAL A 13 -14.98 -45.33 8.48
N SER A 14 -15.97 -44.86 9.24
CA SER A 14 -16.58 -43.53 9.02
C SER A 14 -15.71 -42.37 9.50
N LEU A 15 -14.79 -42.60 10.45
CA LEU A 15 -13.84 -41.59 10.95
C LEU A 15 -12.68 -41.35 9.98
N PHE A 16 -12.31 -42.34 9.17
CA PHE A 16 -11.16 -42.26 8.27
C PHE A 16 -11.29 -41.15 7.21
N PRO A 17 -12.41 -41.01 6.46
CA PRO A 17 -12.58 -39.93 5.50
C PRO A 17 -12.50 -38.54 6.14
N LEU A 18 -13.08 -38.38 7.34
CA LEU A 18 -13.05 -37.10 8.06
C LEU A 18 -11.63 -36.74 8.49
N LEU A 19 -10.89 -37.70 9.08
CA LEU A 19 -9.51 -37.49 9.50
C LEU A 19 -8.62 -37.16 8.30
N PHE A 20 -8.82 -37.83 7.18
CA PHE A 20 -8.09 -37.56 5.94
C PHE A 20 -8.34 -36.14 5.43
N VAL A 21 -9.60 -35.72 5.31
CA VAL A 21 -9.97 -34.36 4.87
C VAL A 21 -9.39 -33.31 5.83
N LEU A 22 -9.54 -33.49 7.15
CA LEU A 22 -8.99 -32.57 8.14
C LEU A 22 -7.46 -32.48 8.06
N SER A 23 -6.77 -33.61 7.84
CA SER A 23 -5.31 -33.64 7.72
C SER A 23 -4.83 -32.92 6.46
N VAL A 24 -5.48 -33.15 5.32
CA VAL A 24 -5.16 -32.47 4.05
C VAL A 24 -5.39 -30.97 4.16
N THR A 25 -6.52 -30.54 4.74
CA THR A 25 -6.81 -29.12 4.98
C THR A 25 -5.77 -28.49 5.90
N ALA A 26 -5.42 -29.13 7.02
CA ALA A 26 -4.41 -28.61 7.94
C ALA A 26 -3.03 -28.45 7.28
N ILE A 27 -2.61 -29.41 6.45
CA ILE A 27 -1.35 -29.33 5.70
C ILE A 27 -1.40 -28.19 4.67
N LYS A 28 -2.51 -28.08 3.93
CA LYS A 28 -2.71 -27.03 2.94
C LYS A 28 -2.66 -25.64 3.60
N ASP A 29 -3.42 -25.44 4.67
CA ASP A 29 -3.50 -24.17 5.39
C ASP A 29 -2.13 -23.80 5.98
N GLY A 30 -1.41 -24.77 6.56
CA GLY A 30 -0.05 -24.56 7.05
C GLY A 30 0.94 -24.17 5.94
N TYR A 31 0.84 -24.77 4.76
CA TYR A 31 1.66 -24.41 3.60
C TYR A 31 1.32 -23.00 3.07
N GLU A 32 0.04 -22.67 2.98
CA GLU A 32 -0.43 -21.35 2.54
C GLU A 32 0.04 -20.24 3.50
N ASP A 33 -0.05 -20.48 4.80
CA ASP A 33 0.35 -19.51 5.82
C ASP A 33 1.88 -19.29 5.82
N TRP A 34 2.66 -20.37 5.69
CA TRP A 34 4.12 -20.24 5.52
C TRP A 34 4.49 -19.43 4.28
N ARG A 35 3.82 -19.70 3.15
CA ARG A 35 4.05 -18.95 1.90
C ARG A 35 3.66 -17.49 2.04
N ARG A 36 2.56 -17.18 2.74
CA ARG A 36 2.10 -15.82 3.04
C ARG A 36 3.15 -15.06 3.83
N HIS A 37 3.62 -15.61 4.94
CA HIS A 37 4.66 -14.99 5.77
C HIS A 37 5.97 -14.75 5.02
N ARG A 38 6.37 -15.68 4.14
CA ARG A 38 7.53 -15.50 3.26
C ARG A 38 7.33 -14.33 2.30
N SER A 39 6.15 -14.21 1.70
CA SER A 39 5.80 -13.10 0.81
C SER A 39 5.83 -11.76 1.54
N ASP A 40 5.21 -11.68 2.71
CA ASP A 40 5.19 -10.46 3.53
C ASP A 40 6.60 -10.03 3.93
N ARG A 41 7.45 -10.99 4.32
CA ARG A 41 8.86 -10.71 4.64
C ARG A 41 9.62 -10.18 3.42
N ASN A 42 9.32 -10.68 2.22
CA ASN A 42 9.96 -10.19 1.00
C ASN A 42 9.54 -8.74 0.69
N GLU A 43 8.23 -8.45 0.76
CA GLU A 43 7.70 -7.10 0.53
C GLU A 43 8.25 -6.10 1.56
N ASN A 44 8.25 -6.46 2.84
CA ASN A 44 8.74 -5.61 3.93
C ASN A 44 10.25 -5.32 3.90
N ASN A 45 11.02 -6.11 3.14
CA ASN A 45 12.46 -5.90 2.95
C ASN A 45 12.80 -5.19 1.64
N ARG A 46 11.81 -4.84 0.80
CA ARG A 46 12.02 -3.93 -0.33
C ARG A 46 12.53 -2.58 0.18
N GLU A 47 13.24 -1.87 -0.69
CA GLU A 47 13.85 -0.59 -0.37
C GLU A 47 13.17 0.53 -1.17
N ALA A 48 13.22 1.74 -0.62
CA ALA A 48 12.80 2.97 -1.28
C ALA A 48 13.78 4.08 -0.90
N LEU A 49 13.89 5.11 -1.74
CA LEU A 49 14.74 6.25 -1.47
C LEU A 49 14.03 7.20 -0.48
N VAL A 50 14.65 7.46 0.66
CA VAL A 50 14.13 8.36 1.69
C VAL A 50 15.11 9.52 1.89
N HIS A 51 14.58 10.73 1.97
CA HIS A 51 15.38 11.93 2.22
C HIS A 51 15.86 11.95 3.68
N GLN A 52 17.16 11.79 3.89
CA GLN A 52 17.80 11.82 5.20
C GLN A 52 19.11 12.61 5.13
N SER A 53 19.26 13.60 6.02
CA SER A 53 20.47 14.43 6.12
C SER A 53 20.89 15.08 4.80
N GLY A 54 19.93 15.61 4.04
CA GLY A 54 20.18 16.32 2.78
C GLY A 54 20.41 15.42 1.57
N LYS A 55 20.32 14.09 1.70
CA LYS A 55 20.50 13.14 0.59
C LYS A 55 19.41 12.06 0.59
N PHE A 56 19.11 11.52 -0.59
CA PHE A 56 18.26 10.35 -0.71
C PHE A 56 19.07 9.08 -0.44
N GLN A 57 18.63 8.27 0.51
CA GLN A 57 19.28 7.01 0.89
C GLN A 57 18.27 5.87 0.85
N PHE A 58 18.74 4.66 0.51
CA PHE A 58 17.89 3.48 0.53
C PHE A 58 17.50 3.11 1.95
N LYS A 59 16.19 2.95 2.16
CA LYS A 59 15.59 2.53 3.42
C LYS A 59 14.59 1.42 3.16
N ARG A 60 14.60 0.39 4.01
CA ARG A 60 13.63 -0.70 3.92
C ARG A 60 12.22 -0.21 4.22
N TRP A 61 11.24 -0.75 3.50
CA TRP A 61 9.82 -0.36 3.62
C TRP A 61 9.30 -0.46 5.06
N LYS A 62 9.65 -1.52 5.78
CA LYS A 62 9.27 -1.70 7.20
C LYS A 62 9.82 -0.65 8.17
N LYS A 63 10.75 0.20 7.72
CA LYS A 63 11.35 1.27 8.52
C LYS A 63 10.86 2.67 8.08
N ILE A 64 9.96 2.77 7.12
CA ILE A 64 9.40 4.06 6.66
C ILE A 64 8.37 4.55 7.68
N TRP A 65 8.48 5.80 8.09
CA TRP A 65 7.60 6.46 9.06
C TRP A 65 6.85 7.64 8.44
N VAL A 66 5.72 7.98 9.04
CA VAL A 66 4.92 9.17 8.68
C VAL A 66 5.78 10.43 8.83
N GLY A 67 5.64 11.36 7.89
CA GLY A 67 6.41 12.60 7.82
C GLY A 67 7.76 12.48 7.09
N GLU A 68 8.22 11.27 6.76
CA GLU A 68 9.41 11.13 5.92
C GLU A 68 9.11 11.52 4.47
N VAL A 69 10.11 12.06 3.77
CA VAL A 69 10.02 12.36 2.33
C VAL A 69 10.63 11.20 1.55
N VAL A 70 9.85 10.63 0.64
CA VAL A 70 10.22 9.46 -0.16
C VAL A 70 10.28 9.86 -1.62
N LYS A 71 11.29 9.35 -2.34
CA LYS A 71 11.41 9.43 -3.78
C LYS A 71 11.17 8.04 -4.37
N ILE A 72 10.26 7.97 -5.33
CA ILE A 72 9.88 6.76 -6.04
C ILE A 72 10.28 6.92 -7.50
N LEU A 73 10.89 5.88 -8.07
CA LEU A 73 11.35 5.89 -9.46
C LEU A 73 10.31 5.28 -10.40
N ALA A 74 10.49 5.50 -11.70
CA ALA A 74 9.64 4.93 -12.73
C ALA A 74 9.47 3.42 -12.57
N ASN A 75 8.24 2.94 -12.77
CA ASN A 75 7.82 1.54 -12.67
C ASN A 75 7.98 0.92 -11.28
N GLU A 76 8.25 1.70 -10.23
CA GLU A 76 8.28 1.21 -8.85
C GLU A 76 6.89 1.23 -8.20
N THR A 77 6.69 0.29 -7.27
CA THR A 77 5.48 0.22 -6.44
C THR A 77 5.63 1.10 -5.20
N MET A 78 4.56 1.80 -4.85
CA MET A 78 4.51 2.72 -3.72
C MET A 78 4.52 1.95 -2.39
N PRO A 79 5.42 2.28 -1.45
CA PRO A 79 5.53 1.59 -0.15
C PRO A 79 4.46 2.01 0.86
N CYS A 80 3.91 3.22 0.71
CA CYS A 80 3.06 3.88 1.69
C CYS A 80 2.10 4.85 0.99
N ASP A 81 1.16 5.42 1.75
CA ASP A 81 0.31 6.48 1.23
C ASP A 81 1.05 7.81 1.39
N MET A 82 1.26 8.53 0.29
CA MET A 82 2.06 9.76 0.27
C MET A 82 1.35 10.89 -0.47
N VAL A 83 1.47 12.10 0.06
CA VAL A 83 1.06 13.32 -0.63
C VAL A 83 2.19 13.74 -1.58
N LEU A 84 1.84 14.01 -2.83
CA LEU A 84 2.79 14.46 -3.85
C LEU A 84 3.30 15.88 -3.53
N LEU A 85 4.62 16.01 -3.54
CA LEU A 85 5.32 17.29 -3.42
C LEU A 85 5.86 17.77 -4.78
N GLY A 86 6.34 16.85 -5.60
CA GLY A 86 6.86 17.16 -6.94
C GLY A 86 7.08 15.91 -7.77
N THR A 87 7.22 16.08 -9.07
CA THR A 87 7.40 14.99 -10.03
C THR A 87 8.42 15.40 -11.08
N SER A 88 8.86 14.45 -11.91
CA SER A 88 9.70 14.76 -13.06
C SER A 88 9.03 15.64 -14.11
N ASP A 89 7.70 15.75 -14.09
CA ASP A 89 6.95 16.66 -14.95
C ASP A 89 6.92 18.07 -14.31
N PRO A 90 7.39 19.13 -15.00
CA PRO A 90 7.35 20.50 -14.47
C PRO A 90 5.95 21.01 -14.10
N SER A 91 4.91 20.41 -14.66
CA SER A 91 3.51 20.70 -14.34
C SER A 91 3.04 20.05 -13.02
N GLY A 92 3.90 19.26 -12.37
CA GLY A 92 3.60 18.55 -11.13
C GLY A 92 2.71 17.32 -11.31
N ILE A 93 2.67 16.75 -12.52
CA ILE A 93 1.80 15.61 -12.86
C ILE A 93 2.54 14.29 -12.63
N ALA A 94 1.86 13.30 -12.04
CA ALA A 94 2.28 11.90 -11.99
C ALA A 94 1.18 10.99 -12.51
N TYR A 95 1.56 9.95 -13.24
CA TYR A 95 0.65 8.89 -13.65
C TYR A 95 0.86 7.65 -12.80
N ILE A 96 -0.24 7.10 -12.29
CA ILE A 96 -0.22 5.90 -11.46
C ILE A 96 -1.13 4.83 -12.04
N GLN A 97 -0.73 3.58 -11.89
CA GLN A 97 -1.58 2.43 -12.18
C GLN A 97 -2.07 1.80 -10.88
N THR A 98 -3.36 1.49 -10.81
CA THR A 98 -4.03 0.97 -9.60
C THR A 98 -4.42 -0.52 -9.68
N MET A 99 -3.87 -1.27 -10.65
CA MET A 99 -4.16 -2.71 -10.81
C MET A 99 -4.03 -3.52 -9.52
N ASN A 100 -3.09 -3.17 -8.63
CA ASN A 100 -2.88 -3.86 -7.35
C ASN A 100 -3.88 -3.48 -6.25
N LEU A 101 -4.73 -2.46 -6.47
CA LEU A 101 -5.70 -1.93 -5.50
C LEU A 101 -7.14 -2.21 -5.89
N ASP A 102 -7.55 -1.81 -7.10
CA ASP A 102 -8.93 -1.91 -7.59
C ASP A 102 -9.05 -2.76 -8.87
N GLY A 103 -7.95 -3.31 -9.39
CA GLY A 103 -7.92 -4.12 -10.60
C GLY A 103 -8.05 -3.32 -11.89
N GLU A 104 -8.09 -1.99 -11.82
CA GLU A 104 -8.18 -1.13 -13.01
C GLU A 104 -6.80 -1.00 -13.68
N SER A 105 -6.74 -1.29 -14.98
CA SER A 105 -5.51 -1.16 -15.79
C SER A 105 -5.23 0.26 -16.26
N ASN A 106 -6.23 1.15 -16.18
CA ASN A 106 -6.13 2.52 -16.64
C ASN A 106 -5.20 3.34 -15.76
N LEU A 107 -4.46 4.25 -16.40
CA LEU A 107 -3.64 5.22 -15.71
C LEU A 107 -4.54 6.28 -15.08
N LYS A 108 -4.28 6.60 -13.81
CA LYS A 108 -4.90 7.71 -13.09
C LYS A 108 -3.87 8.83 -12.92
N THR A 109 -4.31 10.05 -13.16
CA THR A 109 -3.48 11.24 -12.97
C THR A 109 -3.52 11.69 -11.52
N ARG A 110 -2.37 12.12 -11.01
CA ARG A 110 -2.18 12.74 -9.69
C ARG A 110 -1.34 14.00 -9.83
N TYR A 111 -1.56 14.95 -8.93
CA TYR A 111 -1.03 16.30 -9.03
C TYR A 111 -0.35 16.71 -7.73
N ALA A 112 0.90 17.14 -7.84
CA ALA A 112 1.57 17.94 -6.83
C ALA A 112 0.99 19.38 -6.85
N ARG A 113 1.12 20.09 -5.73
CA ARG A 113 0.84 21.53 -5.69
C ARG A 113 1.96 22.27 -6.45
N GLN A 114 1.63 23.38 -7.10
CA GLN A 114 2.64 24.13 -7.87
C GLN A 114 3.70 24.72 -6.92
N GLU A 115 3.25 25.18 -5.75
CA GLU A 115 4.07 25.75 -4.69
C GLU A 115 5.11 24.75 -4.19
N THR A 116 4.77 23.46 -4.07
CA THR A 116 5.73 22.43 -3.68
C THR A 116 6.60 21.98 -4.85
N THR A 117 6.05 21.92 -6.06
CA THR A 117 6.78 21.51 -7.27
C THR A 117 7.98 22.43 -7.52
N SER A 118 7.79 23.74 -7.44
CA SER A 118 8.87 24.72 -7.60
C SER A 118 10.01 24.49 -6.59
N LEU A 119 9.67 24.30 -5.31
CA LEU A 119 10.67 24.07 -4.25
C LEU A 119 11.44 22.76 -4.45
N VAL A 120 10.77 21.70 -4.91
CA VAL A 120 11.43 20.41 -5.22
C VAL A 120 12.40 20.56 -6.39
N CYS A 121 12.01 21.29 -7.44
CA CYS A 121 12.86 21.54 -8.61
C CYS A 121 14.08 22.40 -8.28
N GLU A 122 13.91 23.40 -7.43
CA GLU A 122 14.97 24.31 -6.98
C GLU A 122 15.89 23.67 -5.92
N GLY A 123 15.50 22.52 -5.36
CA GLY A 123 16.24 21.82 -4.32
C GLY A 123 16.21 22.54 -2.97
N GLU A 124 15.17 23.37 -2.76
CA GLU A 124 15.00 24.13 -1.53
C GLU A 124 14.47 23.25 -0.38
N THR A 125 14.71 23.71 0.85
CA THR A 125 14.21 23.01 2.03
C THR A 125 12.73 23.30 2.21
N ILE A 126 11.88 22.28 2.04
CA ILE A 126 10.44 22.38 2.25
C ILE A 126 10.15 22.18 3.75
N SER A 127 9.58 23.20 4.39
CA SER A 127 9.10 23.13 5.77
C SER A 127 7.62 23.48 5.83
N GLY A 128 6.81 22.55 6.30
CA GLY A 128 5.36 22.73 6.38
C GLY A 128 4.70 21.65 7.23
N VAL A 129 3.39 21.80 7.42
CA VAL A 129 2.58 20.87 8.21
C VAL A 129 1.42 20.37 7.37
N ILE A 130 1.25 19.05 7.27
CA ILE A 130 0.07 18.45 6.65
C ILE A 130 -0.83 17.89 7.74
N ARG A 131 -2.10 18.29 7.72
CA ARG A 131 -3.15 17.79 8.61
C ARG A 131 -4.13 16.97 7.80
N CYS A 132 -4.07 15.65 7.94
CA CYS A 132 -4.96 14.73 7.26
C CYS A 132 -6.20 14.40 8.08
N GLU A 133 -7.23 13.93 7.40
CA GLU A 133 -8.35 13.20 8.01
C GLU A 133 -7.89 11.98 8.84
N GLN A 134 -8.80 11.40 9.61
CA GLN A 134 -8.52 10.12 10.26
C GLN A 134 -8.42 9.00 9.21
N THR A 135 -7.52 8.05 9.44
CA THR A 135 -7.34 6.85 8.62
C THR A 135 -8.69 6.16 8.38
N ASN A 136 -9.01 5.89 7.12
CA ASN A 136 -10.24 5.22 6.73
C ASN A 136 -9.97 4.30 5.52
N ARG A 137 -10.94 3.42 5.24
CA ARG A 137 -10.84 2.40 4.18
C ARG A 137 -11.17 2.92 2.79
N ASN A 138 -11.72 4.13 2.66
CA ASN A 138 -12.20 4.63 1.38
C ASN A 138 -11.01 5.06 0.51
N ILE A 139 -10.63 4.19 -0.45
CA ILE A 139 -9.51 4.44 -1.37
C ILE A 139 -9.78 5.55 -2.38
N TYR A 140 -11.03 6.03 -2.49
CA TYR A 140 -11.44 7.09 -3.42
C TYR A 140 -11.60 8.46 -2.76
N GLU A 141 -11.44 8.52 -1.44
CA GLU A 141 -11.60 9.74 -0.65
C GLU A 141 -10.32 10.04 0.10
N PHE A 142 -9.94 11.30 0.08
CA PHE A 142 -8.86 11.83 0.91
C PHE A 142 -9.06 13.33 1.04
N THR A 143 -9.06 13.80 2.28
CA THR A 143 -9.05 15.22 2.61
C THR A 143 -7.88 15.54 3.54
N ALA A 144 -7.10 16.55 3.20
CA ALA A 144 -6.09 17.10 4.08
C ALA A 144 -5.91 18.61 3.86
N ASN A 145 -5.22 19.28 4.77
CA ASN A 145 -4.78 20.66 4.60
C ASN A 145 -3.27 20.72 4.78
N MET A 146 -2.57 21.30 3.80
CA MET A 146 -1.15 21.60 3.86
C MET A 146 -0.96 23.06 4.25
N GLU A 147 -0.12 23.32 5.24
CA GLU A 147 0.34 24.65 5.62
C GLU A 147 1.82 24.80 5.25
N LEU A 148 2.11 25.70 4.31
CA LEU A 148 3.44 25.95 3.76
C LEU A 148 3.67 27.47 3.72
N ASN A 149 4.77 27.96 4.29
CA ASN A 149 5.11 29.39 4.35
C ASN A 149 3.97 30.29 4.88
N GLY A 150 3.18 29.80 5.84
CA GLY A 150 2.04 30.51 6.41
C GLY A 150 0.76 30.49 5.55
N HIS A 151 0.80 29.88 4.36
CA HIS A 151 -0.36 29.71 3.48
C HIS A 151 -0.94 28.31 3.64
N ARG A 152 -2.28 28.21 3.61
CA ARG A 152 -3.01 26.95 3.72
C ARG A 152 -3.62 26.54 2.39
N PHE A 153 -3.37 25.30 2.00
CA PHE A 153 -3.84 24.70 0.75
C PHE A 153 -4.62 23.42 1.05
N PRO A 154 -5.86 23.27 0.56
CA PRO A 154 -6.57 22.02 0.67
C PRO A 154 -5.89 20.96 -0.20
N LEU A 155 -5.92 19.71 0.23
CA LEU A 155 -5.46 18.56 -0.53
C LEU A 155 -6.63 17.57 -0.63
N ILE A 156 -6.80 17.03 -1.83
CA ILE A 156 -7.87 16.10 -2.16
C ILE A 156 -7.29 14.79 -2.70
N GLN A 157 -8.15 13.83 -3.04
CA GLN A 157 -7.78 12.53 -3.60
C GLN A 157 -6.80 12.59 -4.78
N SER A 158 -6.82 13.65 -5.59
CA SER A 158 -5.90 13.81 -6.72
C SER A 158 -4.47 14.18 -6.30
N ASN A 159 -4.24 14.54 -5.03
CA ASN A 159 -2.93 14.91 -4.50
C ASN A 159 -2.21 13.77 -3.75
N ILE A 160 -2.88 12.63 -3.52
CA ILE A 160 -2.33 11.47 -2.81
C ILE A 160 -2.08 10.28 -3.75
N ILE A 161 -0.98 9.58 -3.53
CA ILE A 161 -0.70 8.27 -4.13
C ILE A 161 -0.73 7.23 -3.01
N LEU A 162 -1.48 6.16 -3.22
CA LEU A 162 -1.68 5.10 -2.23
C LEU A 162 -0.62 4.00 -2.35
N ARG A 163 -0.38 3.29 -1.25
CA ARG A 163 0.43 2.07 -1.20
C ARG A 163 -0.05 1.06 -2.24
N GLY A 164 0.87 0.42 -2.95
CA GLY A 164 0.54 -0.61 -3.94
C GLY A 164 0.27 -0.08 -5.35
N CYS A 165 0.01 1.23 -5.52
CA CYS A 165 0.05 1.86 -6.84
C CYS A 165 1.44 1.72 -7.46
N GLN A 166 1.51 1.71 -8.79
CA GLN A 166 2.78 1.73 -9.52
C GLN A 166 2.95 3.08 -10.24
N LEU A 167 4.14 3.68 -10.16
CA LEU A 167 4.46 4.89 -10.92
C LEU A 167 4.67 4.53 -12.38
N MET A 168 3.94 5.19 -13.28
CA MET A 168 4.04 4.96 -14.72
C MET A 168 4.29 6.29 -15.42
N ASN A 169 4.93 6.25 -16.59
CA ASN A 169 5.13 7.42 -17.48
C ASN A 169 5.70 8.68 -16.78
N THR A 170 6.37 8.50 -15.64
CA THR A 170 6.93 9.56 -14.80
C THR A 170 8.25 9.03 -14.27
N GLU A 171 9.36 9.73 -14.51
CA GLU A 171 10.69 9.22 -14.17
C GLU A 171 10.89 9.10 -12.66
N TRP A 172 10.37 10.07 -11.92
CA TRP A 172 10.38 10.08 -10.47
C TRP A 172 9.22 10.88 -9.91
N ALA A 173 8.79 10.51 -8.72
CA ALA A 173 7.85 11.26 -7.89
C ALA A 173 8.42 11.41 -6.48
N VAL A 174 8.30 12.59 -5.91
CA VAL A 174 8.67 12.89 -4.52
C VAL A 174 7.40 13.21 -3.75
N GLY A 175 7.25 12.59 -2.58
CA GLY A 175 6.11 12.79 -1.72
C GLY A 175 6.47 12.66 -0.25
N VAL A 176 5.59 13.17 0.61
CA VAL A 176 5.68 13.00 2.06
C VAL A 176 4.71 11.93 2.51
N VAL A 177 5.19 11.01 3.34
CA VAL A 177 4.38 9.90 3.88
C VAL A 177 3.33 10.45 4.82
N VAL A 178 2.06 10.16 4.54
CA VAL A 178 0.93 10.54 5.41
C VAL A 178 0.36 9.33 6.15
N TYR A 179 0.38 8.14 5.56
CA TYR A 179 0.04 6.88 6.24
C TYR A 179 1.05 5.78 5.89
N ALA A 180 1.42 4.98 6.89
CA ALA A 180 2.42 3.92 6.75
C ALA A 180 1.94 2.61 7.39
N GLY A 181 2.54 1.49 6.97
CA GLY A 181 2.25 0.18 7.56
C GLY A 181 0.79 -0.23 7.42
N GLN A 182 0.15 -0.59 8.54
CA GLN A 182 -1.25 -1.04 8.60
C GLN A 182 -2.26 0.10 8.48
N GLU A 183 -1.82 1.36 8.64
CA GLU A 183 -2.70 2.53 8.55
C GLU A 183 -2.95 2.98 7.10
N THR A 184 -2.18 2.45 6.14
CA THR A 184 -2.42 2.71 4.71
C THR A 184 -3.81 2.23 4.30
N LYS A 185 -4.49 3.00 3.44
CA LYS A 185 -5.84 2.69 2.96
C LYS A 185 -5.91 1.30 2.32
N ALA A 186 -4.85 0.91 1.62
CA ALA A 186 -4.71 -0.41 1.00
C ALA A 186 -4.74 -1.55 2.04
N MET A 187 -4.02 -1.41 3.15
CA MET A 187 -3.98 -2.44 4.20
C MET A 187 -5.29 -2.51 4.98
N LEU A 188 -5.86 -1.35 5.32
CA LEU A 188 -7.16 -1.28 6.00
C LEU A 188 -8.29 -1.97 5.20
N ASN A 189 -8.18 -1.99 3.87
CA ASN A 189 -9.12 -2.66 2.97
C ASN A 189 -8.87 -4.18 2.90
N LYS A 190 -7.59 -4.60 2.88
CA LYS A 190 -7.19 -6.03 2.90
C LYS A 190 -7.66 -6.77 4.16
N ASP A 191 -7.75 -6.09 5.29
CA ASP A 191 -8.22 -6.69 6.56
C ASP A 191 -9.67 -7.19 6.53
N ARG A 192 -10.48 -6.84 5.51
CA ARG A 192 -11.84 -7.42 5.34
C ARG A 192 -11.86 -8.77 4.63
N ILE A 193 -10.80 -9.16 3.93
CA ILE A 193 -10.79 -10.38 3.08
C ILE A 193 -10.29 -11.61 3.87
N SER A 194 -9.93 -11.44 5.14
CA SER A 194 -9.37 -12.51 5.99
C SER A 194 -10.40 -13.16 6.92
N ILE A 195 -11.67 -13.26 6.50
CA ILE A 195 -12.74 -13.95 7.26
C ILE A 195 -13.37 -15.03 6.40
#